data_AF-A0A0C3AU28-F1
#
_entry.id   AF-A0A0C3AU28-F1
#
_cell.length_a   1.000
_cell.length_b   1.000
_cell.length_c   1.000
_cell.angle_alpha   90.00
_cell.angle_beta   90.00
_cell.angle_gamma   90.00
#
_symmetry.space_group_name_H-M   'P 1'
#
loop_
_entity.id
_entity.type
_entity.pdbx_description
1 polymer ?
#
loop_
_entity_poly.entity_id
_entity_poly.type
_entity_poly.pdbx_seq_one_letter_code
_entity_poly.pdbx_strand_id
1 'polypeptide(L)'
;MDCGGSTIDTTVYRCVSTDPLSLKEVCPSECVQAGGIFVDRGIEDMLKRRLHGSLFNDPETIRDMVNSFEDGVKPQFDGTMDEYNFRFGAVNANEPSRGINKGKISVSAEDLKRAFDVVTSQITASCFESLVNWKAKYVILVGGFAESPYLRKALWKALENCDIQIVRISDHLKKAAAEGAIIGSIKQFVIARAAKATFGGCVRAQYNKKLHQERRHTVQVYPDGKERVDGAFHMWIRKGTILQGTFSHKLSYHLAWDASTPKGHIIGSLRSIGIEIFAWEGSDVPIWCKDEHGKVLKGMRPICTLNADLSALVGGLQRKEGPGAKGFYRIDYDVCVYFGGTQLRAKLQWREKGILHEGPVTIMPYVLY
;
A
#
# COMPACT_ATOMS: atom_id res chain seq x y z
N MET A 1 5.96 2.69 -14.71
CA MET A 1 5.59 3.85 -13.90
C MET A 1 4.22 4.29 -14.35
N ASP A 2 3.25 4.26 -13.45
CA ASP A 2 1.92 4.80 -13.68
C ASP A 2 1.89 6.23 -13.16
N CYS A 3 1.91 7.19 -14.08
CA CYS A 3 1.88 8.61 -13.78
C CYS A 3 0.42 9.10 -13.84
N GLY A 4 -0.30 8.91 -12.74
CA GLY A 4 -1.69 9.28 -12.60
C GLY A 4 -1.91 10.78 -12.39
N GLY A 5 -3.18 11.14 -12.18
CA GLY A 5 -3.58 12.52 -11.87
C GLY A 5 -3.13 12.95 -10.47
N SER A 6 -3.19 12.05 -9.49
CA SER A 6 -2.89 12.32 -8.08
C SER A 6 -1.69 11.55 -7.52
N THR A 7 -1.37 10.39 -8.08
CA THR A 7 -0.26 9.56 -7.59
C THR A 7 0.62 9.12 -8.75
N ILE A 8 1.90 8.92 -8.43
CA ILE A 8 2.79 8.14 -9.27
C ILE A 8 3.08 6.82 -8.57
N ASP A 9 2.82 5.72 -9.28
CA ASP A 9 3.10 4.37 -8.82
C ASP A 9 4.25 3.76 -9.65
N THR A 10 5.32 3.37 -8.96
CA THR A 10 6.49 2.74 -9.57
C THR A 10 6.56 1.28 -9.14
N THR A 11 6.61 0.37 -10.12
CA THR A 11 6.81 -1.06 -9.88
C THR A 11 7.91 -1.57 -10.81
N VAL A 12 8.87 -2.30 -10.26
CA VAL A 12 9.97 -2.88 -11.04
C VAL A 12 9.72 -4.37 -11.21
N TYR A 13 9.68 -4.81 -12.46
CA TYR A 13 9.53 -6.21 -12.84
C TYR A 13 10.82 -6.73 -13.49
N ARG A 14 11.19 -7.96 -13.12
CA ARG A 14 12.13 -8.78 -13.89
C ARG A 14 11.34 -9.70 -14.81
N CYS A 15 11.59 -9.59 -16.11
CA CYS A 15 11.10 -10.55 -17.09
C CYS A 15 11.91 -11.84 -16.99
N VAL A 16 11.25 -12.94 -16.67
CA VAL A 16 11.86 -14.27 -16.50
C VAL A 16 11.78 -15.08 -17.79
N SER A 17 10.64 -14.99 -18.49
CA SER A 17 10.45 -15.54 -19.83
C SER A 17 9.59 -14.57 -20.63
N THR A 18 9.81 -14.51 -21.94
CA THR A 18 8.96 -13.75 -22.88
C THR A 18 7.90 -14.63 -23.54
N ASP A 19 8.06 -15.95 -23.51
CA ASP A 19 7.11 -16.90 -24.09
C ASP A 19 7.06 -18.22 -23.26
N PRO A 20 5.96 -18.50 -22.52
CA PRO A 20 4.93 -17.53 -22.17
C PRO A 20 5.50 -16.43 -21.28
N LEU A 21 5.02 -15.19 -21.44
CA LEU A 21 5.47 -14.03 -20.67
C LEU A 21 5.35 -14.30 -19.16
N SER A 22 6.45 -14.13 -18.43
CA SER A 22 6.51 -14.35 -16.99
C SER A 22 7.27 -13.21 -16.31
N LEU A 23 6.59 -12.49 -15.42
CA LEU A 23 7.13 -11.33 -14.72
C LEU A 23 7.22 -11.61 -13.22
N LYS A 24 8.31 -11.17 -12.59
CA LYS A 24 8.49 -11.16 -11.14
C LYS A 24 8.70 -9.73 -10.66
N GLU A 25 7.88 -9.26 -9.73
CA GLU A 25 8.19 -8.02 -9.00
C GLU A 25 9.45 -8.26 -8.17
N VAL A 26 10.41 -7.33 -8.23
CA VAL A 26 11.72 -7.49 -7.54
C VAL A 26 11.80 -6.71 -6.22
N CYS A 27 10.94 -5.72 -6.04
CA CYS A 27 10.89 -4.88 -4.85
C CYS A 27 9.46 -4.41 -4.60
N PRO A 28 9.11 -4.02 -3.36
CA PRO A 28 7.84 -3.36 -3.09
C PRO A 28 7.62 -2.18 -4.04
N SER A 29 6.42 -2.09 -4.60
CA SER A 29 6.06 -0.91 -5.39
C SER A 29 6.07 0.35 -4.54
N GLU A 30 6.49 1.47 -5.14
CA GLU A 30 6.51 2.79 -4.51
C GLU A 30 5.33 3.61 -5.01
N CYS A 31 4.73 4.39 -4.11
CA CYS A 31 3.63 5.30 -4.43
C CYS A 31 3.96 6.67 -3.84
N VAL A 32 3.93 7.71 -4.66
CA VAL A 32 4.12 9.09 -4.19
C VAL A 32 2.92 9.95 -4.51
N GLN A 33 2.59 10.85 -3.59
CA GLN A 33 1.58 11.89 -3.79
C GLN A 33 2.16 13.01 -4.65
N ALA A 34 2.32 12.69 -5.93
CA ALA A 34 2.75 13.59 -6.99
C ALA A 34 1.97 13.21 -8.24
N GLY A 35 1.59 14.21 -9.04
CA GLY A 35 0.72 13.99 -10.20
C GLY A 35 0.26 15.31 -10.79
N GLY A 36 -0.52 15.24 -11.86
CA GLY A 36 -1.03 16.41 -12.56
C GLY A 36 -1.76 17.41 -11.65
N ILE A 37 -2.53 16.92 -10.65
CA ILE A 37 -3.28 17.78 -9.73
C ILE A 37 -2.39 18.67 -8.87
N PHE A 38 -1.15 18.24 -8.59
CA PHE A 38 -0.21 19.04 -7.82
C PHE A 38 0.38 20.18 -8.64
N VAL A 39 0.44 20.02 -9.97
CA VAL A 39 0.76 21.12 -10.87
C VAL A 39 -0.36 22.16 -10.84
N ASP A 40 -1.62 21.70 -10.93
CA ASP A 40 -2.79 22.58 -10.92
C ASP A 40 -2.86 23.41 -9.63
N ARG A 41 -2.61 22.77 -8.47
CA ARG A 41 -2.50 23.46 -7.17
C ARG A 41 -1.38 24.50 -7.15
N GLY A 42 -0.21 24.16 -7.71
CA GLY A 42 0.90 25.10 -7.83
C GLY A 42 0.55 26.35 -8.65
N ILE A 43 -0.23 26.16 -9.72
CA ILE A 43 -0.76 27.26 -10.54
C ILE A 43 -1.83 28.06 -9.79
N GLU A 44 -2.74 27.39 -9.09
CA GLU A 44 -3.75 28.06 -8.26
C GLU A 44 -3.12 28.99 -7.22
N ASP A 45 -2.09 28.51 -6.49
CA ASP A 45 -1.36 29.29 -5.49
C ASP A 45 -0.56 30.44 -6.12
N MET A 46 -0.02 30.25 -7.32
CA MET A 46 0.61 31.33 -8.08
C MET A 46 -0.41 32.40 -8.48
N LEU A 47 -1.58 32.01 -9.00
CA LEU A 47 -2.64 32.93 -9.40
C LEU A 47 -3.17 33.74 -8.21
N LYS A 48 -3.46 33.08 -7.08
CA LYS A 48 -3.90 33.74 -5.84
C LYS A 48 -2.91 34.79 -5.34
N ARG A 49 -1.61 34.48 -5.37
CA ARG A 49 -0.57 35.46 -5.00
C ARG A 49 -0.48 36.60 -5.99
N ARG A 50 -0.50 36.29 -7.29
CA ARG A 50 -0.39 37.28 -8.37
C ARG A 50 -1.59 38.23 -8.38
N LEU A 51 -2.78 37.75 -8.05
CA LEU A 51 -4.02 38.54 -8.07
C LEU A 51 -4.41 39.07 -6.70
N HIS A 52 -3.59 38.88 -5.66
CA HIS A 52 -3.90 39.39 -4.33
C HIS A 52 -4.24 40.90 -4.36
N GLY A 53 -5.45 41.23 -3.89
CA GLY A 53 -6.01 42.59 -3.89
C GLY A 53 -6.71 43.02 -5.20
N SER A 54 -6.75 42.15 -6.21
CA SER A 54 -7.53 42.34 -7.44
C SER A 54 -8.96 41.83 -7.27
N LEU A 55 -9.90 42.38 -8.05
CA LEU A 55 -11.25 41.87 -8.20
C LEU A 55 -11.30 40.46 -8.80
N PHE A 56 -10.24 40.04 -9.50
CA PHE A 56 -10.11 38.71 -10.12
C PHE A 56 -9.55 37.65 -9.16
N ASN A 57 -9.29 38.00 -7.89
CA ASN A 57 -8.89 37.06 -6.85
C ASN A 57 -10.09 36.47 -6.10
N ASP A 58 -11.19 36.25 -6.82
CA ASP A 58 -12.32 35.50 -6.30
C ASP A 58 -12.19 34.00 -6.63
N PRO A 59 -12.79 33.11 -5.82
CA PRO A 59 -12.65 31.66 -6.02
C PRO A 59 -13.17 31.12 -7.35
N GLU A 60 -14.14 31.76 -8.00
CA GLU A 60 -14.71 31.29 -9.26
C GLU A 60 -13.80 31.65 -10.43
N THR A 61 -13.34 32.90 -10.49
CA THR A 61 -12.38 33.36 -11.50
C THR A 61 -11.08 32.57 -11.47
N ILE A 62 -10.52 32.33 -10.28
CA ILE A 62 -9.31 31.52 -10.13
C ILE A 62 -9.54 30.10 -10.64
N ARG A 63 -10.70 29.50 -10.34
CA ARG A 63 -11.06 28.17 -10.82
C ARG A 63 -11.16 28.13 -12.34
N ASP A 64 -11.77 29.14 -12.96
CA ASP A 64 -11.87 29.22 -14.42
C ASP A 64 -10.51 29.35 -15.10
N MET A 65 -9.59 30.14 -14.51
CA MET A 65 -8.20 30.21 -14.96
C MET A 65 -7.48 28.86 -14.85
N VAL A 66 -7.64 28.15 -13.73
CA VAL A 66 -7.03 26.82 -13.51
C VAL A 66 -7.63 25.79 -14.48
N ASN A 67 -8.94 25.78 -14.70
CA ASN A 67 -9.59 24.90 -15.68
C ASN A 67 -9.06 25.17 -17.09
N SER A 68 -8.94 26.45 -17.49
CA SER A 68 -8.35 26.81 -18.79
C SER A 68 -6.89 26.38 -18.91
N PHE A 69 -6.13 26.39 -17.82
CA PHE A 69 -4.77 25.86 -17.79
C PHE A 69 -4.80 24.33 -17.94
N GLU A 70 -5.64 23.63 -17.18
CA GLU A 70 -5.72 22.17 -17.14
C GLU A 70 -6.14 21.58 -18.50
N ASP A 71 -7.16 22.14 -19.13
CA ASP A 71 -7.71 21.63 -20.40
C ASP A 71 -6.86 22.01 -21.62
N GLY A 72 -6.18 23.16 -21.56
CA GLY A 72 -5.49 23.76 -22.70
C GLY A 72 -3.97 23.69 -22.61
N VAL A 73 -3.40 24.36 -21.61
CA VAL A 73 -1.95 24.63 -21.54
C VAL A 73 -1.19 23.42 -20.98
N LYS A 74 -1.63 22.85 -19.86
CA LYS A 74 -0.97 21.74 -19.16
C LYS A 74 -0.68 20.52 -20.04
N PRO A 75 -1.60 20.03 -20.90
CA PRO A 75 -1.34 18.86 -21.73
C PRO A 75 -0.26 19.11 -22.81
N GLN A 76 -0.09 20.37 -23.23
CA GLN A 76 0.82 20.76 -24.30
C GLN A 76 2.11 21.40 -23.80
N PHE A 77 2.19 21.71 -22.49
CA PHE A 77 3.33 22.41 -21.92
C PHE A 77 4.62 21.58 -22.02
N ASP A 78 5.63 22.16 -22.66
CA ASP A 78 6.98 21.62 -22.83
C ASP A 78 8.08 22.60 -22.37
N GLY A 79 7.67 23.81 -21.95
CA GLY A 79 8.53 24.88 -21.46
C GLY A 79 9.35 25.60 -22.54
N THR A 80 8.96 25.51 -23.81
CA THR A 80 9.69 26.13 -24.94
C THR A 80 9.20 27.53 -25.31
N MET A 81 7.90 27.82 -25.19
CA MET A 81 7.37 29.16 -25.40
C MET A 81 7.67 30.05 -24.20
N ASP A 82 7.71 31.37 -24.40
CA ASP A 82 7.99 32.34 -23.33
C ASP A 82 6.75 32.64 -22.47
N GLU A 83 5.55 32.56 -23.05
CA GLU A 83 4.31 32.97 -22.39
C GLU A 83 3.11 32.13 -22.84
N TYR A 84 2.16 31.93 -21.92
CA TYR A 84 0.94 31.17 -22.11
C TYR A 84 -0.26 31.97 -21.59
N ASN A 85 -1.44 31.75 -22.18
CA ASN A 85 -2.64 32.51 -21.84
C ASN A 85 -3.74 31.60 -21.29
N PHE A 86 -4.31 31.94 -20.14
CA PHE A 86 -5.50 31.26 -19.59
C PHE A 86 -6.71 32.14 -19.79
N ARG A 87 -7.78 31.59 -20.37
CA ARG A 87 -9.04 32.29 -20.59
C ARG A 87 -9.94 32.08 -19.39
N PHE A 88 -10.50 33.15 -18.83
CA PHE A 88 -11.35 33.04 -17.64
C PHE A 88 -12.54 34.01 -17.64
N GLY A 89 -12.55 35.04 -18.49
CA GLY A 89 -13.55 36.10 -18.41
C GLY A 89 -13.96 36.69 -19.75
N ALA A 90 -14.86 37.66 -19.68
CA ALA A 90 -15.33 38.43 -20.82
C ALA A 90 -14.26 39.40 -21.36
N VAL A 91 -14.46 39.89 -22.58
CA VAL A 91 -13.51 40.75 -23.32
C VAL A 91 -13.26 42.10 -22.61
N ASN A 92 -14.14 42.52 -21.71
CA ASN A 92 -14.00 43.74 -20.92
C ASN A 92 -13.15 43.56 -19.64
N ALA A 93 -12.82 42.33 -19.22
CA ALA A 93 -11.95 42.08 -18.08
C ALA A 93 -10.49 42.45 -18.43
N ASN A 94 -9.99 43.52 -17.82
CA ASN A 94 -8.67 44.08 -18.08
C ASN A 94 -8.02 44.56 -16.78
N GLU A 95 -6.79 44.12 -16.55
CA GLU A 95 -5.90 44.62 -15.50
C GLU A 95 -4.45 44.43 -15.96
N PRO A 96 -3.93 45.33 -16.83
CA PRO A 96 -2.62 45.15 -17.47
C PRO A 96 -1.45 45.04 -16.49
N SER A 97 -1.54 45.69 -15.32
CA SER A 97 -0.54 45.60 -14.24
C SER A 97 -0.36 44.19 -13.69
N ARG A 98 -1.37 43.32 -13.86
CA ARG A 98 -1.33 41.90 -13.50
C ARG A 98 -1.24 40.98 -14.72
N GLY A 99 -1.09 41.52 -15.92
CA GLY A 99 -1.06 40.76 -17.18
C GLY A 99 -2.43 40.22 -17.62
N ILE A 100 -3.52 40.90 -17.23
CA ILE A 100 -4.87 40.56 -17.68
C ILE A 100 -5.28 41.48 -18.84
N ASN A 101 -5.63 40.88 -19.97
CA ASN A 101 -6.10 41.58 -21.16
C ASN A 101 -7.20 40.77 -21.86
N LYS A 102 -8.35 41.41 -22.11
CA LYS A 102 -9.51 40.83 -22.82
C LYS A 102 -9.94 39.47 -22.26
N GLY A 103 -10.04 39.35 -20.94
CA GLY A 103 -10.49 38.12 -20.27
C GLY A 103 -9.50 36.96 -20.31
N LYS A 104 -8.22 37.26 -20.56
CA LYS A 104 -7.12 36.30 -20.50
C LYS A 104 -6.05 36.81 -19.56
N ILE A 105 -5.45 35.90 -18.78
CA ILE A 105 -4.24 36.18 -18.00
C ILE A 105 -3.04 35.57 -18.72
N SER A 106 -2.00 36.37 -18.90
CA SER A 106 -0.75 35.95 -19.52
C SER A 106 0.27 35.55 -18.45
N VAL A 107 0.78 34.32 -18.54
CA VAL A 107 1.64 33.69 -17.55
C VAL A 107 2.94 33.26 -18.21
N SER A 108 4.06 33.62 -17.58
CA SER A 108 5.38 33.30 -18.10
C SER A 108 5.65 31.80 -18.05
N ALA A 109 6.48 31.32 -18.98
CA ALA A 109 6.97 29.95 -18.94
C ALA A 109 7.74 29.64 -17.67
N GLU A 110 8.41 30.63 -17.08
CA GLU A 110 9.18 30.46 -15.85
C GLU A 110 8.27 30.15 -14.66
N ASP A 111 7.14 30.86 -14.54
CA ASP A 111 6.17 30.60 -13.49
C ASP A 111 5.54 29.21 -13.63
N LEU A 112 5.21 28.81 -14.87
CA LEU A 112 4.75 27.44 -15.16
C LEU A 112 5.82 26.40 -14.82
N LYS A 113 7.07 26.62 -15.25
CA LYS A 113 8.21 25.73 -14.96
C LYS A 113 8.34 25.49 -13.47
N ARG A 114 8.27 26.53 -12.63
CA ARG A 114 8.35 26.38 -11.17
C ARG A 114 7.29 25.41 -10.62
N ALA A 115 6.04 25.48 -11.10
CA ALA A 115 4.99 24.57 -10.66
C ALA A 115 5.24 23.12 -11.12
N PHE A 116 5.67 22.93 -12.38
CA PHE A 116 6.02 21.61 -12.90
C PHE A 116 7.29 21.03 -12.28
N ASP A 117 8.31 21.85 -12.01
CA ASP A 117 9.60 21.44 -11.46
C ASP A 117 9.46 20.85 -10.07
N VAL A 118 8.59 21.43 -9.22
CA VAL A 118 8.27 20.88 -7.89
C VAL A 118 7.76 19.44 -8.01
N VAL A 119 6.79 19.21 -8.90
CA VAL A 119 6.19 17.89 -9.08
C VAL A 119 7.17 16.93 -9.76
N THR A 120 7.78 17.32 -10.87
CA THR A 120 8.70 16.45 -11.63
C THR A 120 9.97 16.09 -10.86
N SER A 121 10.48 16.98 -10.01
CA SER A 121 11.60 16.68 -9.11
C SER A 121 11.22 15.63 -8.07
N GLN A 122 10.02 15.72 -7.48
CA GLN A 122 9.53 14.71 -6.55
C GLN A 122 9.36 13.34 -7.23
N ILE A 123 8.82 13.34 -8.46
CA ILE A 123 8.63 12.11 -9.25
C ILE A 123 9.98 11.47 -9.59
N THR A 124 10.91 12.24 -10.15
CA THR A 124 12.24 11.75 -10.52
C THR A 124 12.99 11.21 -9.31
N ALA A 125 13.02 11.94 -8.19
CA ALA A 125 13.64 11.49 -6.95
C ALA A 125 13.04 10.16 -6.46
N SER A 126 11.71 10.02 -6.53
CA SER A 126 11.01 8.82 -6.04
C SER A 126 11.35 7.55 -6.83
N CYS A 127 11.44 7.63 -8.16
CA CYS A 127 11.64 6.44 -8.98
C CYS A 127 13.11 6.12 -9.25
N PHE A 128 14.00 7.12 -9.14
CA PHE A 128 15.39 6.99 -9.56
C PHE A 128 16.12 5.87 -8.82
N GLU A 129 16.01 5.85 -7.49
CA GLU A 129 16.69 4.86 -6.65
C GLU A 129 16.26 3.43 -7.02
N SER A 130 14.95 3.18 -7.11
CA SER A 130 14.41 1.87 -7.50
C SER A 130 14.85 1.44 -8.89
N LEU A 131 14.84 2.34 -9.88
CA LEU A 131 15.22 2.01 -11.25
C LEU A 131 16.71 1.68 -11.37
N VAL A 132 17.58 2.46 -10.72
CA VAL A 132 19.04 2.28 -10.75
C VAL A 132 19.47 1.07 -9.93
N ASN A 133 18.98 0.92 -8.70
CA ASN A 133 19.35 -0.18 -7.82
C ASN A 133 19.01 -1.55 -8.43
N TRP A 134 17.90 -1.63 -9.15
CA TRP A 134 17.47 -2.86 -9.82
C TRP A 134 17.92 -2.99 -11.28
N LYS A 135 18.74 -2.05 -11.78
CA LYS A 135 19.29 -2.03 -13.14
C LYS A 135 18.19 -2.23 -14.18
N ALA A 136 17.14 -1.41 -14.08
CA ALA A 136 16.07 -1.42 -15.06
C ALA A 136 16.65 -1.18 -16.46
N LYS A 137 16.12 -1.87 -17.48
CA LYS A 137 16.48 -1.63 -18.89
C LYS A 137 15.44 -0.77 -19.60
N TYR A 138 14.18 -0.94 -19.20
CA TYR A 138 13.04 -0.30 -19.82
C TYR A 138 12.17 0.36 -18.77
N VAL A 139 11.73 1.58 -19.03
CA VAL A 139 10.69 2.28 -18.26
C VAL A 139 9.47 2.42 -19.14
N ILE A 140 8.40 1.70 -18.78
CA ILE A 140 7.11 1.83 -19.43
C ILE A 140 6.33 2.92 -18.68
N LEU A 141 6.00 3.99 -19.39
CA LEU A 141 5.17 5.08 -18.85
C LEU A 141 3.71 4.82 -19.20
N VAL A 142 2.82 4.88 -18.21
CA VAL A 142 1.37 4.81 -18.35
C VAL A 142 0.71 5.90 -17.49
N GLY A 143 -0.60 6.09 -17.61
CA GLY A 143 -1.34 7.11 -16.85
C GLY A 143 -1.47 8.44 -17.58
N GLY A 144 -2.45 9.26 -17.17
CA GLY A 144 -2.79 10.50 -17.86
C GLY A 144 -1.69 11.56 -17.81
N PHE A 145 -0.96 11.66 -16.69
CA PHE A 145 0.11 12.65 -16.57
C PHE A 145 1.39 12.25 -17.31
N ALA A 146 1.57 10.97 -17.65
CA ALA A 146 2.65 10.51 -18.54
C ALA A 146 2.57 11.10 -19.97
N GLU A 147 1.41 11.64 -20.38
CA GLU A 147 1.26 12.31 -21.67
C GLU A 147 1.95 13.69 -21.69
N SER A 148 2.21 14.29 -20.52
CA SER A 148 2.83 15.61 -20.40
C SER A 148 4.23 15.65 -21.05
N PRO A 149 4.45 16.51 -22.06
CA PRO A 149 5.77 16.68 -22.66
C PRO A 149 6.83 17.09 -21.64
N TYR A 150 6.48 17.98 -20.71
CA TYR A 150 7.37 18.45 -19.66
C TYR A 150 7.83 17.32 -18.72
N LEU A 151 6.90 16.51 -18.20
CA LEU A 151 7.23 15.37 -17.34
C LEU A 151 8.16 14.39 -18.07
N ARG A 152 7.87 14.09 -19.33
CA ARG A 152 8.71 13.17 -20.13
C ARG A 152 10.12 13.70 -20.31
N LYS A 153 10.25 15.00 -20.62
CA LYS A 153 11.55 15.66 -20.74
C LYS A 153 12.34 15.59 -19.43
N ALA A 154 11.68 15.83 -18.29
CA ALA A 154 12.29 15.73 -16.97
C ALA A 154 12.75 14.30 -16.64
N LEU A 155 11.91 13.29 -16.88
CA LEU A 155 12.26 11.88 -16.68
C LEU A 155 13.40 11.43 -17.60
N TRP A 156 13.38 11.86 -18.87
CA TRP A 156 14.43 11.51 -19.82
C TRP A 156 15.78 12.10 -19.39
N LYS A 157 15.81 13.38 -19.02
CA LYS A 157 17.01 14.03 -18.48
C LYS A 157 17.52 13.36 -17.21
N ALA A 158 16.63 12.95 -16.32
CA ALA A 158 17.00 12.27 -15.08
C ALA A 158 17.63 10.89 -15.34
N LEU A 159 17.22 10.19 -16.41
CA LEU A 159 17.64 8.82 -16.71
C LEU A 159 18.67 8.71 -17.85
N GLU A 160 19.07 9.84 -18.45
CA GLU A 160 19.94 9.90 -19.65
C GLU A 160 21.25 9.13 -19.46
N ASN A 161 21.81 9.13 -18.24
CA ASN A 161 23.07 8.48 -17.92
C ASN A 161 22.92 7.04 -17.38
N CYS A 162 21.71 6.46 -17.42
CA CYS A 162 21.40 5.22 -16.70
C CYS A 162 21.27 3.96 -17.58
N ASP A 163 21.59 4.01 -18.88
CA ASP A 163 21.33 2.89 -19.84
C ASP A 163 19.88 2.36 -19.75
N ILE A 164 18.94 3.28 -19.52
CA ILE A 164 17.51 3.01 -19.37
C ILE A 164 16.78 3.58 -20.58
N GLN A 165 16.04 2.73 -21.29
CA GLN A 165 15.18 3.16 -22.39
C GLN A 165 13.75 3.44 -21.91
N ILE A 166 13.26 4.66 -22.15
CA ILE A 166 11.86 4.99 -21.91
C ILE A 166 11.02 4.48 -23.10
N VAL A 167 10.06 3.61 -22.82
CA VAL A 167 9.15 3.00 -23.81
C VAL A 167 7.79 3.69 -23.74
N ARG A 168 7.34 4.20 -24.89
CA ARG A 168 6.00 4.76 -25.07
C ARG A 168 5.07 3.68 -25.61
N ILE A 169 3.99 3.39 -24.87
CA ILE A 169 2.88 2.61 -25.40
C ILE A 169 1.96 3.60 -26.14
N SER A 170 1.59 3.28 -27.38
CA SER A 170 0.80 4.15 -28.28
C SER A 170 -0.58 4.50 -27.72
N ASP A 171 -1.10 5.67 -28.16
CA ASP A 171 -2.44 6.31 -28.15
C ASP A 171 -3.45 6.11 -26.99
N HIS A 172 -3.25 5.17 -26.07
CA HIS A 172 -4.21 4.81 -25.01
C HIS A 172 -3.55 4.64 -23.63
N LEU A 173 -2.57 5.50 -23.28
CA LEU A 173 -1.89 5.49 -21.97
C LEU A 173 -2.88 5.54 -20.79
N LYS A 174 -4.03 6.21 -20.96
CA LYS A 174 -5.10 6.34 -19.96
C LYS A 174 -5.85 5.04 -19.67
N LYS A 175 -5.82 4.05 -20.57
CA LYS A 175 -6.58 2.79 -20.45
C LYS A 175 -5.72 1.57 -20.14
N ALA A 176 -4.40 1.70 -20.20
CA ALA A 176 -3.45 0.60 -20.01
C ALA A 176 -3.66 -0.16 -18.69
N ALA A 177 -3.98 0.53 -17.60
CA ALA A 177 -4.26 -0.12 -16.30
C ALA A 177 -5.52 -1.01 -16.35
N ALA A 178 -6.59 -0.54 -17.00
CA ALA A 178 -7.84 -1.30 -17.13
C ALA A 178 -7.68 -2.53 -18.04
N GLU A 179 -7.02 -2.36 -19.18
CA GLU A 179 -6.69 -3.48 -20.08
C GLU A 179 -5.77 -4.49 -19.40
N GLY A 180 -4.73 -4.00 -18.71
CA GLY A 180 -3.80 -4.82 -17.93
C GLY A 180 -4.49 -5.62 -16.81
N ALA A 181 -5.53 -5.08 -16.19
CA ALA A 181 -6.31 -5.79 -15.18
C ALA A 181 -7.09 -6.98 -15.77
N ILE A 182 -7.69 -6.81 -16.96
CA ILE A 182 -8.41 -7.88 -17.67
C ILE A 182 -7.43 -8.96 -18.15
N ILE A 183 -6.33 -8.55 -18.78
CA ILE A 183 -5.29 -9.47 -19.24
C ILE A 183 -4.68 -10.22 -18.05
N GLY A 184 -4.41 -9.51 -16.95
CA GLY A 184 -3.84 -10.08 -15.73
C GLY A 184 -4.75 -11.11 -15.06
N SER A 185 -6.07 -10.89 -15.07
CA SER A 185 -7.02 -11.84 -14.49
C SER A 185 -7.13 -13.14 -15.31
N ILE A 186 -6.97 -13.05 -16.63
CA ILE A 186 -7.06 -14.20 -17.56
C ILE A 186 -5.72 -14.94 -17.68
N LYS A 187 -4.62 -14.22 -17.90
CA LYS A 187 -3.33 -14.79 -18.29
C LYS A 187 -2.34 -14.96 -17.14
N GLN A 188 -2.54 -14.26 -16.02
CA GLN A 188 -1.73 -14.37 -14.81
C GLN A 188 -0.20 -14.30 -15.03
N PHE A 189 0.27 -13.39 -15.89
CA PHE A 189 1.70 -13.26 -16.24
C PHE A 189 2.63 -12.90 -15.07
N VAL A 190 2.10 -12.29 -14.01
CA VAL A 190 2.88 -11.96 -12.80
C VAL A 190 2.91 -13.17 -11.88
N ILE A 191 4.02 -13.90 -11.91
CA ILE A 191 4.19 -15.15 -11.17
C ILE A 191 4.70 -14.95 -9.74
N ALA A 192 5.26 -13.77 -9.44
CA ALA A 192 5.71 -13.42 -8.09
C ALA A 192 5.56 -11.92 -7.79
N ARG A 193 5.22 -11.58 -6.54
CA ARG A 193 5.07 -10.20 -6.04
C ARG A 193 5.84 -9.95 -4.76
N ALA A 194 6.30 -8.72 -4.56
CA ALA A 194 6.95 -8.32 -3.33
C ALA A 194 5.92 -7.87 -2.29
N ALA A 195 6.03 -8.37 -1.05
CA ALA A 195 5.17 -7.91 0.04
C ALA A 195 5.41 -6.42 0.34
N LYS A 196 4.38 -5.59 0.23
CA LYS A 196 4.49 -4.13 0.42
C LYS A 196 4.63 -3.69 1.89
N ALA A 197 4.22 -4.56 2.81
CA ALA A 197 4.31 -4.35 4.24
C ALA A 197 4.70 -5.66 4.92
N THR A 198 5.16 -5.55 6.17
CA THR A 198 5.31 -6.68 7.07
C THR A 198 3.94 -7.02 7.64
N PHE A 199 3.46 -8.23 7.38
CA PHE A 199 2.17 -8.72 7.88
C PHE A 199 2.38 -9.68 9.04
N GLY A 200 1.49 -9.62 10.02
CA GLY A 200 1.54 -10.49 11.18
C GLY A 200 0.26 -10.50 11.99
N GLY A 201 0.16 -11.47 12.87
CA GLY A 201 -0.96 -11.64 13.79
C GLY A 201 -0.65 -11.02 15.14
N CYS A 202 -1.68 -10.49 15.80
CA CYS A 202 -1.59 -10.10 17.19
C CYS A 202 -1.87 -11.31 18.07
N VAL A 203 -0.87 -11.72 18.83
CA VAL A 203 -0.88 -13.01 19.51
C VAL A 203 -0.46 -12.86 20.95
N ARG A 204 -0.77 -13.93 21.67
CA ARG A 204 -0.20 -14.21 22.97
C ARG A 204 1.09 -15.01 22.80
N ALA A 205 2.22 -14.31 22.79
CA ALA A 205 3.52 -14.93 22.53
C ALA A 205 4.10 -15.58 23.78
N GLN A 206 4.87 -16.66 23.61
CA GLN A 206 5.69 -17.20 24.70
C GLN A 206 6.71 -16.14 25.16
N TYR A 207 6.84 -15.95 26.47
CA TYR A 207 7.75 -14.95 27.02
C TYR A 207 9.19 -15.25 26.61
N ASN A 208 9.86 -14.24 26.06
CA ASN A 208 11.27 -14.29 25.69
C ASN A 208 11.95 -13.12 26.38
N LYS A 209 12.86 -13.40 27.31
CA LYS A 209 13.55 -12.37 28.10
C LYS A 209 14.28 -11.33 27.24
N LYS A 210 14.80 -11.68 26.07
CA LYS A 210 15.51 -10.73 25.19
C LYS A 210 14.58 -9.79 24.44
N LEU A 211 13.39 -10.27 24.08
CA LEU A 211 12.44 -9.51 23.26
C LEU A 211 11.40 -8.78 24.13
N HIS A 212 10.97 -9.38 25.23
CA HIS A 212 9.81 -8.94 26.01
C HIS A 212 10.20 -8.34 27.37
N GLN A 213 11.47 -7.98 27.57
CA GLN A 213 11.98 -7.52 28.87
C GLN A 213 11.18 -6.34 29.43
N GLU A 214 10.82 -5.38 28.57
CA GLU A 214 10.07 -4.18 28.94
C GLU A 214 8.68 -4.46 29.51
N ARG A 215 8.07 -5.61 29.17
CA ARG A 215 6.75 -6.04 29.67
C ARG A 215 6.84 -7.24 30.59
N ARG A 216 7.97 -7.43 31.28
CA ARG A 216 8.14 -8.55 32.22
C ARG A 216 7.08 -8.57 33.32
N HIS A 217 6.58 -7.41 33.76
CA HIS A 217 5.55 -7.30 34.79
C HIS A 217 4.16 -7.76 34.34
N THR A 218 3.92 -7.90 33.03
CA THR A 218 2.63 -8.37 32.49
C THR A 218 2.62 -9.87 32.19
N VAL A 219 3.75 -10.56 32.42
CA VAL A 219 3.88 -12.00 32.13
C VAL A 219 2.93 -12.80 33.00
N GLN A 220 2.19 -13.71 32.35
CA GLN A 220 1.28 -14.63 33.01
C GLN A 220 1.64 -16.09 32.68
N VAL A 221 1.48 -16.98 33.65
CA VAL A 221 1.60 -18.42 33.46
C VAL A 221 0.25 -18.97 33.00
N TYR A 222 0.23 -19.61 31.84
CA TYR A 222 -0.98 -20.17 31.24
C TYR A 222 -1.23 -21.62 31.69
N PRO A 223 -2.43 -22.19 31.43
CA PRO A 223 -2.78 -23.55 31.88
C PRO A 223 -1.83 -24.66 31.39
N ASP A 224 -1.15 -24.45 30.26
CA ASP A 224 -0.12 -25.38 29.74
C ASP A 224 1.26 -25.17 30.38
N GLY A 225 1.36 -24.32 31.39
CA GLY A 225 2.56 -24.02 32.17
C GLY A 225 3.51 -23.02 31.57
N LYS A 226 3.23 -22.48 30.38
CA LYS A 226 4.15 -21.55 29.73
C LYS A 226 3.85 -20.11 30.12
N GLU A 227 4.91 -19.36 30.38
CA GLU A 227 4.87 -17.90 30.52
C GLU A 227 4.58 -17.24 29.18
N ARG A 228 3.62 -16.33 29.14
CA ARG A 228 3.24 -15.59 27.94
C ARG A 228 2.97 -14.12 28.20
N VAL A 229 3.02 -13.34 27.13
CA VAL A 229 2.70 -11.91 27.08
C VAL A 229 1.69 -11.64 25.97
N ASP A 230 0.77 -10.71 26.23
CA ASP A 230 -0.29 -10.33 25.30
C ASP A 230 0.11 -9.14 24.41
N GLY A 231 -0.55 -9.04 23.26
CA GLY A 231 -0.36 -7.93 22.32
C GLY A 231 0.95 -7.98 21.54
N ALA A 232 1.60 -9.15 21.47
CA ALA A 232 2.82 -9.35 20.71
C ALA A 232 2.52 -9.47 19.21
N PHE A 233 3.35 -8.86 18.37
CA PHE A 233 3.24 -8.96 16.92
C PHE A 233 4.05 -10.15 16.42
N HIS A 234 3.37 -11.21 16.00
CA HIS A 234 4.01 -12.34 15.36
C HIS A 234 4.05 -12.11 13.85
N MET A 235 5.23 -11.74 13.35
CA MET A 235 5.46 -11.54 11.92
C MET A 235 5.25 -12.85 11.14
N TRP A 236 4.44 -12.78 10.09
CA TRP A 236 4.18 -13.87 9.15
C TRP A 236 4.96 -13.70 7.85
N ILE A 237 4.94 -12.48 7.32
CA ILE A 237 5.56 -12.11 6.06
C ILE A 237 6.29 -10.78 6.27
N ARG A 238 7.57 -10.72 5.94
CA ARG A 238 8.35 -9.47 6.00
C ARG A 238 8.13 -8.60 4.76
N LYS A 239 8.13 -7.28 4.92
CA LYS A 239 8.18 -6.33 3.80
C LYS A 239 9.35 -6.69 2.86
N GLY A 240 9.09 -6.71 1.56
CA GLY A 240 10.06 -7.08 0.53
C GLY A 240 10.17 -8.58 0.25
N THR A 241 9.55 -9.46 1.04
CA THR A 241 9.52 -10.89 0.72
C THR A 241 8.85 -11.12 -0.63
N ILE A 242 9.55 -11.81 -1.53
CA ILE A 242 9.02 -12.21 -2.85
C ILE A 242 8.15 -13.46 -2.67
N LEU A 243 6.86 -13.31 -2.91
CA LEU A 243 5.85 -14.38 -2.83
C LEU A 243 5.60 -14.94 -4.22
N GLN A 244 5.79 -16.24 -4.41
CA GLN A 244 5.56 -16.96 -5.67
C GLN A 244 4.66 -18.17 -5.45
N GLY A 245 3.74 -18.42 -6.38
CA GLY A 245 2.82 -19.57 -6.31
C GLY A 245 1.75 -19.45 -5.23
N THR A 246 1.14 -20.58 -4.86
CA THR A 246 0.02 -20.66 -3.90
C THR A 246 0.45 -20.94 -2.46
N PHE A 247 1.75 -21.15 -2.19
CA PHE A 247 2.18 -21.62 -0.88
C PHE A 247 2.34 -20.52 0.16
N SER A 248 2.08 -20.96 1.37
CA SER A 248 1.36 -20.26 2.39
C SER A 248 2.01 -20.52 3.73
N HIS A 249 2.44 -19.48 4.43
CA HIS A 249 2.94 -19.64 5.78
C HIS A 249 1.89 -20.34 6.63
N LYS A 250 2.25 -21.51 7.15
CA LYS A 250 1.44 -22.27 8.08
C LYS A 250 2.01 -22.05 9.48
N LEU A 251 1.23 -21.40 10.32
CA LEU A 251 1.66 -20.94 11.64
C LEU A 251 0.77 -21.62 12.67
N SER A 252 1.39 -22.45 13.50
CA SER A 252 0.66 -23.23 14.49
C SER A 252 0.46 -22.44 15.78
N TYR A 253 -0.78 -22.43 16.25
CA TYR A 253 -1.21 -21.80 17.48
C TYR A 253 -2.02 -22.79 18.30
N HIS A 254 -2.22 -22.44 19.56
CA HIS A 254 -3.06 -23.22 20.44
C HIS A 254 -3.75 -22.37 21.48
N LEU A 255 -4.85 -22.91 21.98
CA LEU A 255 -5.56 -22.41 23.14
C LEU A 255 -5.49 -23.45 24.24
N ALA A 256 -5.45 -22.99 25.48
CA ALA A 256 -5.42 -23.86 26.65
C ALA A 256 -6.31 -23.32 27.77
N TRP A 257 -6.97 -24.23 28.48
CA TRP A 257 -7.84 -23.95 29.61
C TRP A 257 -7.50 -24.88 30.76
N ASP A 258 -7.65 -24.41 32.00
CA ASP A 258 -7.53 -25.28 33.17
C ASP A 258 -8.60 -26.39 33.13
N ALA A 259 -8.29 -27.60 33.57
CA ALA A 259 -9.23 -28.71 33.54
C ALA A 259 -10.48 -28.49 34.43
N SER A 260 -10.41 -27.58 35.41
CA SER A 260 -11.55 -27.14 36.21
C SER A 260 -12.49 -26.17 35.49
N THR A 261 -12.09 -25.64 34.33
CA THR A 261 -12.92 -24.71 33.54
C THR A 261 -14.19 -25.43 33.08
N PRO A 262 -15.40 -24.89 33.34
CA PRO A 262 -16.62 -25.54 32.90
C PRO A 262 -16.68 -25.62 31.37
N LYS A 263 -17.07 -26.78 30.83
CA LYS A 263 -17.11 -27.03 29.37
C LYS A 263 -17.94 -25.98 28.61
N GLY A 264 -19.02 -25.45 29.20
CA GLY A 264 -19.82 -24.39 28.60
C GLY A 264 -19.02 -23.11 28.31
N HIS A 265 -18.11 -22.72 29.21
CA HIS A 265 -17.23 -21.58 28.99
C HIS A 265 -16.20 -21.85 27.89
N ILE A 266 -15.67 -23.08 27.83
CA ILE A 266 -14.75 -23.50 26.76
C ILE A 266 -15.46 -23.42 25.40
N ILE A 267 -16.66 -23.99 25.29
CA ILE A 267 -17.51 -23.91 24.09
C ILE A 267 -17.75 -22.46 23.69
N GLY A 268 -18.16 -21.61 24.64
CA GLY A 268 -18.41 -20.19 24.38
C GLY A 268 -17.18 -19.48 23.81
N SER A 269 -16.00 -19.72 24.38
CA SER A 269 -14.75 -19.14 23.88
C SER A 269 -14.37 -19.64 22.49
N LEU A 270 -14.69 -20.89 22.14
CA LEU A 270 -14.34 -21.49 20.85
C LEU A 270 -15.25 -21.08 19.69
N ARG A 271 -16.44 -20.54 19.96
CA ARG A 271 -17.38 -20.05 18.92
C ARG A 271 -16.89 -18.79 18.20
N SER A 272 -16.02 -18.02 18.83
CA SER A 272 -15.51 -16.75 18.31
C SER A 272 -14.00 -16.68 18.48
N ILE A 273 -13.29 -17.68 17.93
CA ILE A 273 -11.84 -17.60 17.84
C ILE A 273 -11.48 -16.68 16.72
N GLY A 274 -10.63 -15.69 17.03
CA GLY A 274 -10.05 -14.88 16.00
C GLY A 274 -8.64 -14.40 16.27
N ILE A 275 -7.95 -14.11 15.18
CA ILE A 275 -6.61 -13.50 15.18
C ILE A 275 -6.71 -12.21 14.40
N GLU A 276 -6.43 -11.10 15.08
CA GLU A 276 -6.30 -9.80 14.46
C GLU A 276 -5.01 -9.73 13.65
N ILE A 277 -5.12 -9.24 12.42
CA ILE A 277 -4.02 -9.10 11.48
C ILE A 277 -3.65 -7.64 11.37
N PHE A 278 -2.35 -7.36 11.44
CA PHE A 278 -1.79 -6.03 11.27
C PHE A 278 -0.79 -6.01 10.13
N ALA A 279 -0.67 -4.83 9.50
CA ALA A 279 0.39 -4.49 8.57
C ALA A 279 1.27 -3.40 9.17
N TRP A 280 2.58 -3.52 8.92
CA TRP A 280 3.60 -2.57 9.33
C TRP A 280 4.48 -2.18 8.13
N GLU A 281 4.57 -0.89 7.83
CA GLU A 281 5.24 -0.38 6.63
C GLU A 281 6.70 0.06 6.88
N GLY A 282 7.12 0.14 8.15
CA GLY A 282 8.48 0.47 8.55
C GLY A 282 9.51 -0.62 8.20
N SER A 283 10.79 -0.26 8.27
CA SER A 283 11.93 -1.15 7.96
C SER A 283 12.16 -2.22 9.03
N ASP A 284 11.92 -1.85 10.29
CA ASP A 284 12.13 -2.71 11.44
C ASP A 284 10.92 -3.62 11.67
N VAL A 285 11.10 -4.72 12.39
CA VAL A 285 9.97 -5.59 12.77
C VAL A 285 9.58 -5.24 14.21
N PRO A 286 8.41 -4.64 14.44
CA PRO A 286 7.94 -4.30 15.78
C PRO A 286 7.68 -5.57 16.60
N ILE A 287 7.95 -5.48 17.90
CA ILE A 287 7.71 -6.58 18.85
C ILE A 287 6.23 -6.66 19.23
N TRP A 288 5.53 -5.53 19.22
CA TRP A 288 4.15 -5.41 19.72
C TRP A 288 3.21 -4.82 18.67
N CYS A 289 1.97 -5.31 18.65
CA CYS A 289 0.84 -4.74 17.88
C CYS A 289 -0.02 -3.82 18.73
N LYS A 290 -0.04 -4.06 20.05
CA LYS A 290 -0.86 -3.32 21.01
C LYS A 290 -0.04 -2.88 22.22
N ASP A 291 -0.45 -1.78 22.85
CA ASP A 291 0.04 -1.41 24.17
C ASP A 291 -0.52 -2.33 25.28
N GLU A 292 -0.12 -2.10 26.52
CA GLU A 292 -0.55 -2.88 27.69
C GLU A 292 -2.05 -2.72 28.00
N HIS A 293 -2.71 -1.72 27.43
CA HIS A 293 -4.15 -1.48 27.56
C HIS A 293 -4.95 -2.02 26.35
N GLY A 294 -4.29 -2.69 25.41
CA GLY A 294 -4.92 -3.29 24.24
C GLY A 294 -5.16 -2.32 23.08
N LYS A 295 -4.66 -1.08 23.15
CA LYS A 295 -4.76 -0.11 22.05
C LYS A 295 -3.70 -0.39 20.99
N VAL A 296 -4.09 -0.31 19.72
CA VAL A 296 -3.18 -0.52 18.58
C VAL A 296 -2.06 0.53 18.59
N LEU A 297 -0.82 0.07 18.46
CA LEU A 297 0.35 0.95 18.46
C LEU A 297 0.41 1.83 17.20
N LYS A 298 1.01 3.02 17.35
CA LYS A 298 1.19 3.95 16.23
C LYS A 298 1.98 3.29 15.10
N GLY A 299 1.48 3.39 13.87
CA GLY A 299 2.07 2.80 12.68
C GLY A 299 1.64 1.35 12.40
N MET A 300 0.97 0.67 13.34
CA MET A 300 0.29 -0.59 13.07
C MET A 300 -1.05 -0.34 12.40
N ARG A 301 -1.20 -0.83 11.16
CA ARG A 301 -2.46 -0.74 10.43
C ARG A 301 -3.28 -2.02 10.63
N PRO A 302 -4.48 -1.96 11.24
CA PRO A 302 -5.37 -3.12 11.31
C PRO A 302 -5.85 -3.48 9.92
N ILE A 303 -5.80 -4.76 9.58
CA ILE A 303 -6.19 -5.28 8.26
C ILE A 303 -7.55 -5.98 8.34
N CYS A 304 -7.66 -6.99 9.20
CA CYS A 304 -8.87 -7.76 9.43
C CYS A 304 -8.69 -8.69 10.64
N THR A 305 -9.74 -9.42 10.98
CA THR A 305 -9.68 -10.51 11.96
C THR A 305 -10.05 -11.82 11.26
N LEU A 306 -9.18 -12.82 11.32
CA LEU A 306 -9.55 -14.18 10.93
C LEU A 306 -10.50 -14.73 11.97
N ASN A 307 -11.59 -15.36 11.56
CA ASN A 307 -12.55 -15.94 12.49
C ASN A 307 -12.80 -17.41 12.16
N ALA A 308 -12.98 -18.24 13.18
CA ALA A 308 -13.48 -19.60 13.04
C ALA A 308 -14.30 -20.01 14.27
N ASP A 309 -15.29 -20.87 14.04
CA ASP A 309 -15.98 -21.60 15.09
C ASP A 309 -15.29 -22.96 15.27
N LEU A 310 -14.59 -23.11 16.39
CA LEU A 310 -13.88 -24.34 16.77
C LEU A 310 -14.65 -25.16 17.82
N SER A 311 -15.92 -24.82 18.09
CA SER A 311 -16.70 -25.43 19.18
C SER A 311 -16.94 -26.93 19.00
N ALA A 312 -16.93 -27.44 17.77
CA ALA A 312 -17.02 -28.87 17.46
C ALA A 312 -15.86 -29.68 18.08
N LEU A 313 -14.70 -29.07 18.31
CA LEU A 313 -13.54 -29.73 18.90
C LEU A 313 -13.70 -30.06 20.39
N VAL A 314 -14.69 -29.46 21.07
CA VAL A 314 -14.90 -29.68 22.51
C VAL A 314 -15.20 -31.14 22.82
N GLY A 315 -15.92 -31.84 21.94
CA GLY A 315 -16.24 -33.26 22.11
C GLY A 315 -15.01 -34.17 22.14
N GLY A 316 -13.89 -33.73 21.55
CA GLY A 316 -12.63 -34.47 21.49
C GLY A 316 -11.56 -34.01 22.48
N LEU A 317 -11.88 -33.11 23.42
CA LEU A 317 -10.91 -32.59 24.37
C LEU A 317 -10.36 -33.68 25.29
N GLN A 318 -9.06 -33.91 25.22
CA GLN A 318 -8.34 -34.78 26.13
C GLN A 318 -7.67 -33.95 27.23
N ARG A 319 -7.83 -34.38 28.48
CA ARG A 319 -7.11 -33.80 29.62
C ARG A 319 -5.62 -34.12 29.48
N LYS A 320 -4.78 -33.10 29.51
CA LYS A 320 -3.32 -33.21 29.54
C LYS A 320 -2.82 -32.84 30.93
N GLU A 321 -1.65 -33.35 31.31
CA GLU A 321 -0.98 -33.00 32.56
C GLU A 321 -0.16 -31.73 32.38
N GLY A 322 -0.46 -30.70 33.19
CA GLY A 322 0.29 -29.45 33.27
C GLY A 322 1.17 -29.39 34.52
N PRO A 323 1.85 -28.26 34.76
CA PRO A 323 2.72 -28.11 35.92
C PRO A 323 1.97 -28.30 37.24
N GLY A 324 2.62 -28.96 38.21
CA GLY A 324 2.07 -29.17 39.54
C GLY A 324 0.86 -30.14 39.59
N ALA A 325 0.80 -31.12 38.68
CA ALA A 325 -0.28 -32.11 38.56
C ALA A 325 -1.68 -31.51 38.27
N LYS A 326 -1.75 -30.23 37.92
CA LYS A 326 -2.99 -29.61 37.44
C LYS A 326 -3.20 -30.01 35.99
N GLY A 327 -4.40 -30.49 35.68
CA GLY A 327 -4.73 -30.86 34.31
C GLY A 327 -5.13 -29.63 33.49
N PHE A 328 -4.97 -29.70 32.17
CA PHE A 328 -5.45 -28.68 31.25
C PHE A 328 -6.02 -29.31 29.98
N TYR A 329 -6.84 -28.55 29.27
CA TYR A 329 -7.29 -28.86 27.91
C TYR A 329 -6.53 -28.01 26.91
N ARG A 330 -6.24 -28.56 25.73
CA ARG A 330 -5.59 -27.84 24.63
C ARG A 330 -6.22 -28.17 23.29
N ILE A 331 -6.39 -27.12 22.49
CA ILE A 331 -6.78 -27.22 21.07
C ILE A 331 -5.69 -26.55 20.24
N ASP A 332 -5.27 -27.25 19.19
CA ASP A 332 -4.31 -26.77 18.22
C ASP A 332 -5.04 -26.39 16.94
N TYR A 333 -4.62 -25.27 16.35
CA TYR A 333 -5.12 -24.78 15.07
C TYR A 333 -3.99 -24.03 14.36
N ASP A 334 -4.13 -23.89 13.05
CA ASP A 334 -3.14 -23.25 12.21
C ASP A 334 -3.73 -22.01 11.55
N VAL A 335 -2.94 -20.94 11.45
CA VAL A 335 -3.19 -19.88 10.47
C VAL A 335 -2.46 -20.25 9.20
N CYS A 336 -3.18 -20.24 8.08
CA CYS A 336 -2.60 -20.43 6.77
C CYS A 336 -2.75 -19.14 5.96
N VAL A 337 -1.63 -18.57 5.54
CA VAL A 337 -1.55 -17.30 4.81
C VAL A 337 -1.09 -17.57 3.38
N TYR A 338 -1.97 -17.45 2.41
CA TYR A 338 -1.75 -17.75 1.00
C TYR A 338 -1.52 -16.50 0.18
N PHE A 339 -0.69 -16.64 -0.85
CA PHE A 339 -0.63 -15.70 -1.95
C PHE A 339 -1.48 -16.23 -3.11
N GLY A 340 -2.49 -15.47 -3.54
CA GLY A 340 -3.48 -15.90 -4.53
C GLY A 340 -3.69 -14.86 -5.62
N GLY A 341 -2.63 -14.52 -6.36
CA GLY A 341 -2.67 -13.54 -7.44
C GLY A 341 -2.33 -12.13 -6.96
N THR A 342 -3.30 -11.21 -6.96
CA THR A 342 -3.06 -9.81 -6.55
C THR A 342 -3.29 -9.55 -5.07
N GLN A 343 -3.73 -10.56 -4.31
CA GLN A 343 -4.17 -10.42 -2.93
C GLN A 343 -3.56 -11.50 -2.04
N LEU A 344 -3.26 -11.12 -0.80
CA LEU A 344 -3.00 -12.07 0.27
C LEU A 344 -4.33 -12.57 0.81
N ARG A 345 -4.38 -13.85 1.15
CA ARG A 345 -5.54 -14.51 1.74
C ARG A 345 -5.10 -15.22 2.99
N ALA A 346 -5.91 -15.23 4.03
CA ALA A 346 -5.62 -16.04 5.21
C ALA A 346 -6.89 -16.72 5.73
N LYS A 347 -6.70 -17.89 6.34
CA LYS A 347 -7.77 -18.66 6.99
C LYS A 347 -7.20 -19.46 8.15
N LEU A 348 -8.08 -19.90 9.03
CA LEU A 348 -7.75 -20.86 10.07
C LEU A 348 -7.97 -22.29 9.55
N GLN A 349 -7.11 -23.22 9.96
CA GLN A 349 -7.24 -24.66 9.72
C GLN A 349 -7.16 -25.42 11.04
N TRP A 350 -7.90 -26.50 11.18
CA TRP A 350 -7.83 -27.38 12.36
C TRP A 350 -8.16 -28.82 11.96
N ARG A 351 -7.92 -29.76 12.87
CA ARG A 351 -8.30 -31.16 12.68
C ARG A 351 -9.35 -31.59 13.69
N GLU A 352 -10.46 -32.10 13.19
CA GLU A 352 -11.50 -32.74 13.98
C GLU A 352 -11.49 -34.24 13.66
N LYS A 353 -11.19 -35.09 14.68
CA LYS A 353 -11.11 -36.56 14.52
C LYS A 353 -10.23 -37.01 13.33
N GLY A 354 -9.15 -36.27 13.07
CA GLY A 354 -8.22 -36.54 11.97
C GLY A 354 -8.56 -35.87 10.63
N ILE A 355 -9.81 -35.42 10.45
CA ILE A 355 -10.29 -34.74 9.24
C ILE A 355 -9.85 -33.27 9.28
N LEU A 356 -9.33 -32.75 8.17
CA LEU A 356 -8.93 -31.35 8.05
C LEU A 356 -10.15 -30.47 7.78
N HIS A 357 -10.32 -29.44 8.59
CA HIS A 357 -11.34 -28.40 8.42
C HIS A 357 -10.68 -27.04 8.22
N GLU A 358 -11.40 -26.16 7.53
CA GLU A 358 -10.95 -24.81 7.23
C GLU A 358 -12.05 -23.80 7.58
N GLY A 359 -11.63 -22.66 8.12
CA GLY A 359 -12.50 -21.51 8.32
C GLY A 359 -12.72 -20.72 7.03
N PRO A 360 -13.58 -19.69 7.07
CA PRO A 360 -13.77 -18.79 5.94
C PRO A 360 -12.44 -18.15 5.51
N VAL A 361 -12.26 -17.99 4.20
CA VAL A 361 -11.11 -17.28 3.64
C VAL A 361 -11.32 -15.78 3.80
N THR A 362 -10.40 -15.14 4.50
CA THR A 362 -10.34 -13.67 4.57
C THR A 362 -9.35 -13.16 3.53
N ILE A 363 -9.84 -12.33 2.62
CA ILE A 363 -8.99 -11.54 1.72
C ILE A 363 -8.40 -10.42 2.56
N MET A 364 -7.07 -10.31 2.59
CA MET A 364 -6.37 -9.23 3.28
C MET A 364 -6.31 -8.04 2.32
N PRO A 365 -7.14 -6.99 2.49
CA PRO A 365 -7.17 -5.88 1.56
C PRO A 365 -5.77 -5.25 1.46
N TYR A 366 -5.25 -5.24 0.24
CA TYR A 366 -3.94 -4.69 -0.10
C TYR A 366 -3.94 -3.15 -0.19
N VAL A 367 -5.08 -2.51 0.10
CA VAL A 367 -5.36 -1.15 -0.35
C VAL A 367 -4.73 -0.13 0.61
N LEU A 368 -3.86 0.70 0.04
CA LEU A 368 -3.49 2.02 0.52
C LEU A 368 -4.64 2.96 0.16
N TYR A 369 -5.30 3.54 1.15
CA TYR A 369 -6.00 4.81 0.97
C TYR A 369 -5.24 5.86 1.75
#